data_AF-A0A2T2VKY8-F1
#
_entry.id   AF-A0A2T2VKY8-F1
#
_cell.length_a   1.000
_cell.length_b   1.000
_cell.length_c   1.000
_cell.angle_alpha   90.00
_cell.angle_beta   90.00
_cell.angle_gamma   90.00
#
_symmetry.space_group_name_H-M   'P 1'
#
loop_
_entity.id
_entity.type
_entity.pdbx_description
1 polymer ?
#
loop_
_entity_poly.entity_id
_entity_poly.type
_entity_poly.pdbx_seq_one_letter_code
_entity_poly.pdbx_strand_id
1 'polypeptide(L)' 'ENLRFIYHLVKEKSYTLEGAKKILKSHSNEAQENYELLNTLRSTRQFLVDIRNELDDQNPQ' A
#
# COMPACT_ATOMS: atom_id res chain seq x y z
N GLU A 1 -6.15 -7.66 6.34
CA GLU A 1 -5.09 -7.42 5.32
C GLU A 1 -5.48 -7.91 3.93
N ASN A 2 -5.99 -9.14 3.79
CA ASN A 2 -6.36 -9.75 2.49
C ASN A 2 -7.31 -8.90 1.63
N LEU A 3 -8.30 -8.20 2.20
CA LEU A 3 -9.22 -7.37 1.41
C LEU A 3 -8.52 -6.18 0.72
N ARG A 4 -7.55 -5.54 1.40
CA ARG A 4 -6.79 -4.43 0.81
C ARG A 4 -5.83 -4.94 -0.26
N PHE A 5 -5.25 -6.13 -0.07
CA PHE A 5 -4.44 -6.77 -1.08
C PHE A 5 -5.28 -7.18 -2.32
N ILE A 6 -6.49 -7.73 -2.13
CA ILE A 6 -7.44 -7.99 -3.22
C ILE A 6 -7.79 -6.70 -3.95
N TYR A 7 -8.06 -5.62 -3.22
CA TYR A 7 -8.32 -4.31 -3.80
C TYR A 7 -7.14 -3.82 -4.65
N HIS A 8 -5.91 -3.92 -4.14
CA HIS A 8 -4.70 -3.58 -4.88
C HIS A 8 -4.57 -4.42 -6.17
N LEU A 9 -4.80 -5.74 -6.09
CA LEU A 9 -4.74 -6.61 -7.25
C LEU A 9 -5.77 -6.23 -8.33
N VAL A 10 -7.00 -5.93 -7.94
CA VAL A 10 -8.09 -5.67 -8.90
C VAL A 10 -8.10 -4.22 -9.41
N LYS A 11 -7.86 -3.25 -8.53
CA LYS A 11 -7.97 -1.82 -8.84
C LYS A 11 -6.66 -1.17 -9.27
N GLU A 12 -5.54 -1.55 -8.66
CA GLU A 12 -4.23 -0.95 -8.98
C GLU A 12 -3.47 -1.76 -10.03
N LYS A 13 -3.55 -3.11 -9.97
CA LYS A 13 -2.86 -4.02 -10.90
C LYS A 13 -3.74 -4.54 -12.04
N SER A 14 -5.03 -4.21 -12.07
CA SER A 14 -5.99 -4.59 -13.13
C SER A 14 -6.21 -6.10 -13.32
N TYR A 15 -6.05 -6.91 -12.27
CA TYR A 15 -6.45 -8.32 -12.30
C TYR A 15 -7.97 -8.48 -12.20
N THR A 16 -8.51 -9.57 -12.76
CA THR A 16 -9.90 -9.98 -12.49
C THR A 16 -10.02 -10.58 -11.08
N LEU A 17 -11.23 -10.65 -10.53
CA LEU A 17 -11.50 -11.30 -9.23
C LEU A 17 -11.01 -12.75 -9.21
N GLU A 18 -11.19 -13.49 -10.31
CA GLU A 18 -10.69 -14.85 -10.46
C GLU A 18 -9.14 -14.89 -10.54
N GLY A 19 -8.51 -13.92 -11.20
CA GLY A 19 -7.05 -13.77 -11.22
C GLY A 19 -6.48 -13.48 -9.83
N ALA A 20 -7.07 -12.54 -9.09
CA ALA A 20 -6.68 -12.22 -7.72
C ALA A 20 -6.84 -13.43 -6.79
N LYS A 21 -7.94 -14.19 -6.93
CA LYS A 21 -8.17 -15.43 -6.19
C LYS A 21 -7.12 -16.50 -6.47
N LYS A 22 -6.64 -16.61 -7.72
CA LYS A 22 -5.53 -17.52 -8.06
C LYS A 22 -4.23 -17.09 -7.40
N ILE A 23 -3.88 -15.80 -7.44
CA ILE A 23 -2.67 -15.25 -6.82
C ILE A 23 -2.66 -15.48 -5.30
N LEU A 24 -3.81 -15.26 -4.65
CA LEU A 24 -3.98 -15.55 -3.23
C LEU A 24 -3.78 -17.03 -2.88
N LYS A 25 -4.28 -17.93 -3.74
CA LYS A 25 -4.16 -19.38 -3.56
C LYS A 25 -2.78 -19.92 -3.92
N SER A 26 -2.08 -19.28 -4.84
CA SER A 26 -0.77 -19.72 -5.31
C SER A 26 0.37 -19.38 -4.35
N HIS A 27 0.08 -18.78 -3.18
CA HIS A 27 1.09 -18.31 -2.22
C HIS A 27 2.24 -17.58 -2.91
N SER A 28 1.93 -16.68 -3.85
CA SER A 28 2.96 -15.85 -4.49
C SER A 28 3.48 -14.85 -3.46
N ASN A 29 4.46 -15.30 -2.66
CA ASN A 29 5.09 -14.52 -1.60
C ASN A 29 5.61 -13.19 -2.15
N GLU A 30 6.14 -13.18 -3.37
CA GLU A 30 6.64 -11.97 -4.02
C GLU A 30 5.59 -10.87 -4.16
N ALA A 31 4.35 -11.20 -4.55
CA ALA A 31 3.30 -10.21 -4.70
C ALA A 31 2.87 -9.61 -3.35
N GLN A 32 2.87 -10.44 -2.31
CA GLN A 32 2.54 -10.04 -0.94
C GLN A 32 3.68 -9.20 -0.32
N GLU A 33 4.92 -9.65 -0.43
CA GLU A 33 6.12 -8.94 0.05
C GLU A 33 6.25 -7.55 -0.61
N ASN A 34 6.03 -7.47 -1.92
CA ASN A 34 6.03 -6.20 -2.64
C ASN A 34 4.90 -5.26 -2.14
N TYR A 35 3.73 -5.81 -1.83
CA TYR A 35 2.62 -5.03 -1.29
C TYR A 35 2.91 -4.52 0.13
N GLU A 36 3.51 -5.34 0.98
CA GLU A 36 3.94 -4.97 2.34
C GLU A 36 5.05 -3.90 2.30
N LEU A 37 6.03 -4.06 1.42
CA LEU A 37 7.09 -3.08 1.18
C LEU A 37 6.50 -1.74 0.72
N LEU A 38 5.57 -1.77 -0.24
CA LEU A 38 4.90 -0.57 -0.73
C LEU A 38 4.12 0.15 0.39
N ASN A 39 3.42 -0.61 1.24
CA ASN A 39 2.69 -0.03 2.36
C ASN A 39 3.63 0.63 3.37
N THR A 40 4.75 -0.01 3.67
CA THR A 40 5.78 0.55 4.56
C THR A 40 6.32 1.87 4.00
N LEU A 41 6.67 1.91 2.72
CA LEU A 41 7.17 3.12 2.07
C LEU A 41 6.11 4.24 2.06
N ARG A 42 4.83 3.89 1.83
CA ARG A 42 3.72 4.85 1.90
C ARG A 42 3.54 5.40 3.32
N SER A 43 3.58 4.56 4.35
CA SER A 43 3.45 5.02 5.74
C SER A 43 4.64 5.87 6.17
N THR A 44 5.87 5.50 5.81
CA THR A 44 7.06 6.31 6.11
C THR A 44 6.98 7.67 5.45
N ARG A 45 6.56 7.73 4.18
CA ARG A 45 6.35 9.01 3.48
C ARG A 45 5.30 9.86 4.21
N GLN A 46 4.16 9.28 4.55
CA GLN A 46 3.09 10.01 5.22
C GLN A 46 3.56 10.59 6.55
N PHE A 47 4.23 9.77 7.37
CA PHE A 47 4.83 10.21 8.62
C PHE A 47 5.78 11.41 8.45
N LEU A 48 6.67 11.36 7.44
CA LEU A 48 7.59 12.48 7.16
C LEU A 48 6.85 13.74 6.68
N VAL A 49 5.78 13.58 5.90
CA VAL A 49 4.93 14.70 5.45
C VAL A 49 4.18 15.31 6.62
N ASP A 50 3.66 14.49 7.54
CA ASP A 50 2.94 14.95 8.71
C ASP A 50 3.87 15.77 9.62
N ILE A 51 5.09 15.29 9.88
CA ILE A 51 6.11 16.06 10.63
C ILE A 51 6.40 17.40 9.95
N ARG A 52 6.59 17.41 8.64
CA ARG A 52 6.87 18.66 7.91
C ARG A 52 5.70 19.64 8.07
N ASN A 53 4.46 19.19 7.88
CA ASN A 53 3.29 20.04 8.00
C ASN A 53 3.13 20.58 9.43
N GLU A 54 3.37 19.75 10.45
CA GLU A 54 3.37 20.21 11.84
C GLU A 54 4.41 21.31 12.08
N LEU A 55 5.63 21.18 11.51
CA LEU A 55 6.66 22.20 11.64
C LEU A 55 6.32 23.50 10.88
N ASP A 56 5.71 23.38 9.70
CA ASP A 56 5.27 24.53 8.90
C ASP A 56 4.11 25.29 9.59
N ASP A 57 3.16 24.56 10.20
CA ASP A 57 2.02 25.14 10.93
C ASP A 57 2.45 25.86 12.23
N GLN A 58 3.56 25.44 12.85
CA GLN A 58 4.13 26.10 14.04
C GLN A 58 4.94 27.35 13.70
N ASN A 59 5.12 27.69 12.41
CA ASN A 59 5.88 28.86 11.99
C ASN A 59 5.06 29.76 11.05
N PRO A 60 3.96 30.37 11.54
CA PRO A 60 3.21 31.33 10.73
C PRO A 60 4.10 32.53 10.44
N GLN A 61 4.39 32.74 9.15
CA GLN A 61 5.05 33.94 8.62
C GLN A 61 4.28 35.21 9.00
#